data_AF-A0A7Y1TGT5-F1
#
_entry.id   AF-A0A7Y1TGT5-F1
#
_cell.length_a   1.000
_cell.length_b   1.000
_cell.length_c   1.000
_cell.angle_alpha   90.00
_cell.angle_beta   90.00
_cell.angle_gamma   90.00
#
_symmetry.space_group_name_H-M   'P 1'
#
loop_
_entity.id
_entity.type
_entity.pdbx_description
1 polymer ?
#
loop_
_entity_poly.entity_id
_entity_poly.type
_entity_poly.pdbx_seq_one_letter_code
_entity_poly.pdbx_strand_id
1 'polypeptide(L)'
;ASTSQILGNNECFEPYTSNIYTRRVLSGEFIVVNKHLLEDLVKLGLWDENLKQELMRANGSIQHIKGIPEDIKELYKTVWELSMKDIIDMSRHRGYFIDQSQSLNLFMENANYSKLTSMHFYAWKSGLKTGMYYLRTKAAVDAIKFTLDNTKKKEVPVSVAAEAEVLAATTPDPKAAEAIQVKTSPVQGAEANVEPMTPEEMKALIAQAKADEADDDCLMCGS
;
A
#
# COMPACT_ATOMS: atom_id res chain seq x y z
N ALA A 1 8.62 2.24 16.82
CA ALA A 1 7.47 1.87 17.66
C ALA A 1 7.00 3.07 18.49
N SER A 2 6.82 2.96 19.80
CA SER A 2 5.98 3.91 20.57
C SER A 2 6.41 5.38 20.50
N THR A 3 7.71 5.69 20.62
CA THR A 3 8.18 7.10 20.60
C THR A 3 8.07 7.75 19.22
N SER A 4 8.33 7.01 18.13
CA SER A 4 8.12 7.52 16.77
C SER A 4 6.63 7.77 16.50
N GLN A 5 5.75 6.89 17.00
CA GLN A 5 4.30 7.06 16.90
C GLN A 5 3.79 8.30 17.67
N ILE A 6 4.25 8.50 18.92
CA ILE A 6 3.90 9.69 19.74
C ILE A 6 4.32 10.99 19.03
N LEU A 7 5.45 10.98 18.31
CA LEU A 7 5.96 12.14 17.58
C LEU A 7 5.48 12.24 16.12
N GLY A 8 4.56 11.37 15.68
CA GLY A 8 4.05 11.36 14.30
C GLY A 8 5.12 11.12 13.22
N ASN A 9 6.17 10.37 13.53
CA ASN A 9 7.33 10.09 12.67
C ASN A 9 7.38 8.61 12.25
N ASN A 10 8.07 8.31 11.15
CA ASN A 10 8.33 6.92 10.75
C ASN A 10 9.24 6.19 11.75
N GLU A 11 9.26 4.86 11.68
CA GLU A 11 10.04 4.02 12.60
C GLU A 11 11.56 4.15 12.38
N CYS A 12 12.22 4.89 13.27
CA CYS A 12 13.69 4.92 13.40
C CYS A 12 14.40 5.34 12.09
N PHE A 13 15.06 4.40 11.41
CA PHE A 13 15.78 4.61 10.15
C PHE A 13 15.19 3.80 8.99
N GLU A 14 14.00 3.23 9.18
CA GLU A 14 13.35 2.40 8.16
C GLU A 14 12.73 3.28 7.06
N PRO A 15 12.64 2.78 5.81
CA PRO A 15 11.77 3.37 4.80
C PRO A 15 10.29 3.27 5.20
N TYR A 16 9.41 4.00 4.52
CA TYR A 16 7.97 3.84 4.71
C TYR A 16 7.54 2.43 4.26
N THR A 17 6.89 1.68 5.14
CA THR A 17 6.41 0.31 4.84
C THR A 17 5.21 0.31 3.89
N SER A 18 4.46 1.41 3.87
CA SER A 18 3.32 1.71 3.01
C SER A 18 3.03 3.21 3.08
N ASN A 19 2.54 3.83 2.00
CA ASN A 19 2.00 5.20 2.07
C ASN A 19 0.53 5.27 2.55
N ILE A 20 -0.06 4.13 2.93
CA ILE A 20 -1.41 4.06 3.52
C ILE A 20 -1.45 3.05 4.67
N TYR A 21 -1.99 3.43 5.82
CA TYR A 21 -2.01 2.62 7.03
C TYR A 21 -3.29 2.81 7.85
N THR A 22 -3.76 1.74 8.49
CA THR A 22 -4.97 1.78 9.33
C THR A 22 -4.60 2.15 10.76
N ARG A 23 -5.11 3.28 11.28
CA ARG A 23 -5.03 3.67 12.69
C ARG A 23 -6.31 3.20 13.40
N ARG A 24 -6.15 2.44 14.48
CA ARG A 24 -7.25 2.03 15.37
C ARG A 24 -7.37 3.01 16.53
N VAL A 25 -8.57 3.51 16.78
CA VAL A 25 -8.93 4.35 17.93
C VAL A 25 -10.23 3.83 18.55
N LEU A 26 -10.67 4.39 19.69
CA LEU A 26 -11.88 3.95 20.38
C LEU A 26 -13.15 4.05 19.51
N SER A 27 -13.19 5.04 18.61
CA SER A 27 -14.31 5.30 17.70
C SER A 27 -14.31 4.44 16.42
N GLY A 28 -13.26 3.66 16.14
CA GLY A 28 -13.21 2.79 14.95
C GLY A 28 -11.83 2.60 14.32
N GLU A 29 -11.82 2.12 13.08
CA GLU A 29 -10.63 2.02 12.24
C GLU A 29 -10.63 3.14 11.18
N PHE A 30 -9.56 3.92 11.12
CA PHE A 30 -9.40 5.01 10.16
C PHE A 30 -8.24 4.74 9.21
N ILE A 31 -8.44 5.03 7.93
CA ILE A 31 -7.43 4.87 6.88
C ILE A 31 -6.66 6.18 6.76
N VAL A 32 -5.37 6.14 7.10
CA VAL A 32 -4.48 7.29 7.14
C VAL A 32 -3.48 7.19 5.99
N VAL A 33 -3.29 8.29 5.27
CA VAL A 33 -2.31 8.42 4.18
C VAL A 33 -1.01 9.01 4.74
N ASN A 34 0.13 8.68 4.13
CA ASN A 34 1.39 9.35 4.44
C ASN A 34 1.24 10.87 4.23
N LYS A 35 1.34 11.63 5.33
CA LYS A 35 1.12 13.09 5.37
C LYS A 35 1.90 13.84 4.30
N HIS A 36 3.15 13.44 4.06
CA HIS A 36 4.04 14.08 3.09
C HIS A 36 3.55 13.85 1.65
N LEU A 37 3.19 12.59 1.31
CA LEU A 37 2.62 12.26 0.00
C LEU A 37 1.29 13.00 -0.23
N LEU A 38 0.42 13.05 0.79
CA LEU A 38 -0.86 13.75 0.72
C LEU A 38 -0.67 15.24 0.44
N GLU A 39 0.20 15.91 1.21
CA GLU A 39 0.53 17.32 1.00
C GLU A 39 1.05 17.59 -0.42
N ASP A 40 1.92 16.74 -0.96
CA ASP A 40 2.50 16.92 -2.30
C ASP A 40 1.48 16.65 -3.42
N LEU A 41 0.63 15.64 -3.28
CA LEU A 41 -0.46 15.37 -4.23
C LEU A 41 -1.50 16.50 -4.26
N VAL A 42 -1.80 17.12 -3.10
CA VAL A 42 -2.68 18.30 -3.04
C VAL A 42 -2.01 19.53 -3.65
N LYS A 43 -0.72 19.79 -3.37
CA LYS A 43 0.04 20.89 -4.03
C LYS A 43 0.05 20.76 -5.55
N LEU A 44 0.07 19.53 -6.07
CA LEU A 44 0.01 19.22 -7.50
C LEU A 44 -1.41 19.22 -8.09
N GLY A 45 -2.46 19.39 -7.28
CA GLY A 45 -3.85 19.32 -7.73
C GLY A 45 -4.30 17.92 -8.18
N LEU A 46 -3.59 16.88 -7.75
CA LEU A 46 -3.84 15.48 -8.13
C LEU A 46 -4.73 14.74 -7.14
N TRP A 47 -4.95 15.29 -5.94
CA TRP A 47 -5.67 14.60 -4.87
C TRP A 47 -7.19 14.65 -5.04
N ASP A 48 -7.77 13.50 -5.39
CA ASP A 48 -9.22 13.26 -5.42
C ASP A 48 -9.58 11.90 -4.77
N GLU A 49 -10.87 11.63 -4.62
CA GLU A 49 -11.34 10.36 -4.03
C GLU A 49 -11.01 9.16 -4.93
N ASN A 50 -10.94 9.32 -6.27
CA ASN A 50 -10.53 8.22 -7.15
C ASN A 50 -9.09 7.78 -6.84
N LEU A 51 -8.17 8.73 -6.69
CA LEU A 51 -6.76 8.49 -6.37
C LEU A 51 -6.60 7.85 -4.99
N LYS A 52 -7.37 8.29 -4.00
CA LYS A 52 -7.44 7.65 -2.67
C LYS A 52 -7.87 6.18 -2.77
N GLN A 53 -8.91 5.87 -3.56
CA GLN A 53 -9.34 4.49 -3.81
C GLN A 53 -8.30 3.67 -4.61
N GLU A 54 -7.58 4.27 -5.56
CA GLU A 54 -6.48 3.61 -6.27
C GLU A 54 -5.30 3.30 -5.33
N LEU A 55 -4.93 4.23 -4.45
CA LEU A 55 -3.89 4.03 -3.43
C LEU A 55 -4.25 2.90 -2.45
N MET A 56 -5.52 2.85 -2.00
CA MET A 56 -6.05 1.73 -1.22
C MET A 56 -5.94 0.40 -1.95
N ARG A 57 -6.29 0.36 -3.24
CA ARG A 57 -6.16 -0.84 -4.10
C ARG A 57 -4.70 -1.26 -4.27
N ALA A 58 -3.78 -0.32 -4.41
CA ALA A 58 -2.35 -0.55 -4.58
C ALA A 58 -1.57 -0.85 -3.28
N ASN A 59 -2.24 -0.97 -2.12
CA ASN A 59 -1.58 -1.15 -0.80
C ASN A 59 -0.63 0.00 -0.42
N GLY A 60 -0.94 1.23 -0.82
CA GLY A 60 -0.06 2.37 -0.53
C GLY A 60 1.16 2.49 -1.45
N SER A 61 1.28 1.64 -2.48
CA SER A 61 2.21 1.87 -3.59
C SER A 61 1.63 2.89 -4.57
N ILE A 62 2.45 3.82 -5.06
CA ILE A 62 2.06 4.78 -6.11
C ILE A 62 2.68 4.47 -7.48
N GLN A 63 3.56 3.47 -7.57
CA GLN A 63 4.37 3.21 -8.77
C GLN A 63 3.51 2.95 -10.02
N HIS A 64 2.42 2.20 -9.86
CA HIS A 64 1.52 1.80 -10.94
C HIS A 64 0.36 2.77 -11.21
N ILE A 65 0.20 3.80 -10.38
CA ILE A 65 -0.84 4.81 -10.55
C ILE A 65 -0.47 5.74 -11.71
N LYS A 66 -1.45 6.07 -12.56
CA LYS A 66 -1.26 6.96 -13.71
C LYS A 66 -1.46 8.42 -13.27
N GLY A 67 -0.80 9.36 -13.95
CA GLY A 67 -0.91 10.80 -13.67
C GLY A 67 0.02 11.33 -12.57
N ILE A 68 0.52 10.48 -11.66
CA ILE A 68 1.56 10.89 -10.69
C ILE A 68 2.91 11.05 -11.39
N PRO A 69 3.63 12.18 -11.21
CA PRO A 69 4.99 12.40 -11.72
C PRO A 69 6.03 11.39 -11.21
N GLU A 70 7.08 11.16 -12.01
CA GLU A 70 8.08 10.12 -11.73
C GLU A 70 9.01 10.46 -10.54
N ASP A 71 9.27 11.75 -10.30
CA ASP A 71 10.02 12.24 -9.13
C ASP A 71 9.26 11.99 -7.82
N ILE A 72 7.93 12.16 -7.83
CA ILE A 72 7.06 11.81 -6.70
C ILE A 72 7.05 10.28 -6.49
N LYS A 73 7.00 9.50 -7.58
CA LYS A 73 7.09 8.02 -7.52
C LYS A 73 8.40 7.52 -6.94
N GLU A 74 9.52 8.12 -7.33
CA GLU A 74 10.85 7.81 -6.80
C GLU A 74 10.94 8.15 -5.31
N LEU A 75 10.44 9.33 -4.90
CA LEU A 75 10.49 9.81 -3.53
C LEU A 75 9.67 8.95 -2.55
N TYR A 76 8.47 8.54 -2.95
CA TYR A 76 7.54 7.79 -2.09
C TYR A 76 7.54 6.27 -2.34
N LYS A 77 8.69 5.73 -2.76
CA LYS A 77 8.91 4.27 -2.81
C LYS A 77 8.67 3.62 -1.45
N THR A 78 7.88 2.57 -1.44
CA THR A 78 7.68 1.74 -0.24
C THR A 78 8.90 0.84 0.00
N VAL A 79 9.06 0.32 1.21
CA VAL A 79 10.15 -0.61 1.56
C VAL A 79 10.21 -1.87 0.68
N TRP A 80 9.08 -2.26 0.07
CA TRP A 80 8.97 -3.40 -0.85
C TRP A 80 9.50 -3.09 -2.25
N GLU A 81 9.57 -1.82 -2.62
CA GLU A 81 10.06 -1.30 -3.91
C GLU A 81 11.56 -0.94 -3.86
N LEU A 82 12.18 -1.03 -2.68
CA LEU A 82 13.58 -0.69 -2.43
C LEU A 82 14.50 -1.92 -2.40
N SER A 83 15.72 -1.73 -2.90
CA SER A 83 16.79 -2.73 -2.87
C SER A 83 17.27 -2.97 -1.43
N MET A 84 17.03 -4.16 -0.88
CA MET A 84 17.57 -4.54 0.44
C MET A 84 19.10 -4.53 0.50
N LYS A 85 19.79 -4.68 -0.64
CA LYS A 85 21.24 -4.51 -0.72
C LYS A 85 21.64 -3.07 -0.36
N ASP A 86 20.88 -2.10 -0.85
CA ASP A 86 21.19 -0.67 -0.64
C ASP A 86 20.81 -0.25 0.79
N ILE A 87 19.75 -0.83 1.36
CA ILE A 87 19.45 -0.73 2.80
C ILE A 87 20.62 -1.26 3.66
N ILE A 88 21.22 -2.40 3.28
CA ILE A 88 22.40 -2.96 3.96
C ILE A 88 23.62 -2.04 3.79
N ASP A 89 23.87 -1.48 2.61
CA ASP A 89 25.00 -0.58 2.35
C ASP A 89 24.86 0.75 3.12
N MET A 90 23.67 1.36 3.14
CA MET A 90 23.41 2.54 3.98
C MET A 90 23.57 2.22 5.46
N SER A 91 23.17 1.02 5.90
CA SER A 91 23.38 0.54 7.27
C SER A 91 24.86 0.33 7.61
N ARG A 92 25.67 -0.12 6.65
CA ARG A 92 27.13 -0.19 6.79
C ARG A 92 27.74 1.19 6.92
N HIS A 93 27.36 2.14 6.05
CA HIS A 93 27.95 3.49 6.02
C HIS A 93 27.74 4.26 7.33
N ARG A 94 26.54 4.22 7.92
CA ARG A 94 26.31 4.80 9.26
C ARG A 94 26.90 3.95 10.40
N GLY A 95 27.08 2.65 10.17
CA GLY A 95 27.70 1.73 11.14
C GLY A 95 29.13 2.13 11.56
N TYR A 96 29.86 2.88 10.74
CA TYR A 96 31.18 3.44 11.10
C TYR A 96 31.11 4.48 12.24
N PHE A 97 29.94 5.07 12.49
CA PHE A 97 29.71 6.07 13.53
C PHE A 97 28.87 5.53 14.71
N ILE A 98 28.66 4.21 14.78
CA ILE A 98 27.88 3.54 15.82
C ILE A 98 28.81 2.64 16.66
N ASP A 99 28.96 3.00 17.94
CA ASP A 99 29.76 2.27 18.93
C ASP A 99 29.23 0.85 19.16
N GLN A 100 27.92 0.70 19.31
CA GLN A 100 27.21 -0.57 19.52
C GLN A 100 26.70 -1.14 18.19
N SER A 101 25.39 -1.32 18.00
CA SER A 101 24.78 -1.87 16.77
C SER A 101 23.44 -1.19 16.47
N GLN A 102 22.69 -1.72 15.51
CA GLN A 102 21.44 -1.17 14.99
C GLN A 102 20.41 -2.27 14.72
N SER A 103 19.15 -2.02 15.05
CA SER A 103 18.03 -2.96 14.89
C SER A 103 17.55 -3.03 13.43
N LEU A 104 18.36 -3.63 12.56
CA LEU A 104 18.12 -3.64 11.11
C LEU A 104 17.04 -4.65 10.69
N ASN A 105 15.80 -4.19 10.47
CA ASN A 105 14.78 -5.00 9.80
C ASN A 105 15.06 -5.09 8.29
N LEU A 106 14.78 -6.26 7.70
CA LEU A 106 14.91 -6.52 6.27
C LEU A 106 13.60 -7.07 5.71
N PHE A 107 13.26 -6.65 4.49
CA PHE A 107 11.95 -6.85 3.87
C PHE A 107 12.10 -7.66 2.60
N MET A 108 11.32 -8.73 2.43
CA MET A 108 11.48 -9.62 1.28
C MET A 108 10.17 -10.21 0.81
N GLU A 109 9.79 -9.87 -0.42
CA GLU A 109 8.74 -10.57 -1.16
C GLU A 109 9.27 -11.89 -1.73
N ASN A 110 8.41 -12.90 -1.73
CA ASN A 110 8.71 -14.24 -2.27
C ASN A 110 10.05 -14.78 -1.72
N ALA A 111 10.18 -14.75 -0.39
CA ALA A 111 11.38 -15.16 0.32
C ALA A 111 11.67 -16.66 0.09
N ASN A 112 12.93 -16.97 -0.19
CA ASN A 112 13.39 -18.33 -0.43
C ASN A 112 14.83 -18.50 0.08
N TYR A 113 15.27 -19.76 0.22
CA TYR A 113 16.60 -20.10 0.74
C TYR A 113 17.74 -19.37 0.02
N SER A 114 17.70 -19.26 -1.31
CA SER A 114 18.77 -18.61 -2.10
C SER A 114 18.86 -17.10 -1.80
N LYS A 115 17.71 -16.39 -1.82
CA LYS A 115 17.65 -14.96 -1.49
C LYS A 115 18.10 -14.69 -0.05
N LEU A 116 17.58 -15.44 0.92
CA LEU A 116 17.89 -15.25 2.34
C LEU A 116 19.36 -15.54 2.64
N THR A 117 19.90 -16.64 2.09
CA THR A 117 21.32 -16.98 2.22
C THR A 117 22.21 -15.88 1.65
N SER A 118 21.92 -15.43 0.43
CA SER A 118 22.68 -14.35 -0.23
C SER A 118 22.63 -13.05 0.57
N MET A 119 21.47 -12.68 1.09
CA MET A 119 21.28 -11.48 1.92
C MET A 119 22.05 -11.55 3.24
N HIS A 120 21.99 -12.67 3.96
CA HIS A 120 22.75 -12.88 5.20
C HIS A 120 24.27 -12.84 4.97
N PHE A 121 24.77 -13.54 3.93
CA PHE A 121 26.20 -13.49 3.59
C PHE A 121 26.64 -12.10 3.13
N TYR A 122 25.77 -11.33 2.45
CA TYR A 122 26.06 -9.95 2.07
C TYR A 122 26.17 -9.05 3.30
N ALA A 123 25.19 -9.08 4.21
CA ALA A 123 25.21 -8.31 5.46
C ALA A 123 26.45 -8.63 6.33
N TRP A 124 26.80 -9.91 6.47
CA TRP A 124 28.00 -10.35 7.19
C TRP A 124 29.30 -9.86 6.54
N LYS A 125 29.47 -10.06 5.21
CA LYS A 125 30.65 -9.57 4.47
C LYS A 125 30.76 -8.04 4.45
N SER A 126 29.66 -7.33 4.60
CA SER A 126 29.62 -5.88 4.77
C SER A 126 30.06 -5.40 6.16
N GLY A 127 30.33 -6.30 7.10
CA GLY A 127 30.82 -5.96 8.44
C GLY A 127 29.73 -5.52 9.42
N LEU A 128 28.45 -5.79 9.13
CA LEU A 128 27.36 -5.45 10.06
C LEU A 128 27.38 -6.33 11.31
N LYS A 129 27.43 -5.69 12.48
CA LYS A 129 27.30 -6.35 13.81
C LYS A 129 25.93 -7.04 13.96
N THR A 130 24.85 -6.37 13.56
CA THR A 130 23.50 -6.96 13.41
C THR A 130 23.17 -7.04 11.92
N GLY A 131 23.26 -8.24 11.35
CA GLY A 131 22.96 -8.44 9.92
C GLY A 131 21.47 -8.48 9.60
N MET A 132 20.61 -8.81 10.57
CA MET A 132 19.15 -8.79 10.47
C MET A 132 18.55 -8.81 11.89
N TYR A 133 17.47 -8.06 12.11
CA TYR A 133 16.66 -8.10 13.33
C TYR A 133 15.38 -8.92 13.09
N TYR A 134 14.38 -8.37 12.41
CA TYR A 134 13.30 -9.15 11.81
C TYR A 134 13.46 -9.28 10.30
N LEU A 135 13.10 -10.46 9.78
CA LEU A 135 12.66 -10.62 8.41
C LEU A 135 11.16 -10.29 8.33
N ARG A 136 10.79 -9.33 7.49
CA ARG A 136 9.39 -9.04 7.14
C ARG A 136 9.11 -9.61 5.75
N THR A 137 8.12 -10.48 5.63
CA THR A 137 7.69 -11.02 4.34
C THR A 137 6.27 -10.56 4.03
N LYS A 138 5.98 -10.39 2.74
CA LYS A 138 4.61 -10.21 2.23
C LYS A 138 4.11 -11.55 1.67
N ALA A 139 2.82 -11.84 1.84
CA ALA A 139 2.19 -12.98 1.19
C ALA A 139 2.20 -12.80 -0.34
N ALA A 140 2.32 -13.90 -1.09
CA ALA A 140 2.36 -13.86 -2.56
C ALA A 140 1.00 -13.50 -3.21
N VAL A 141 -0.08 -13.53 -2.42
CA VAL A 141 -1.44 -13.18 -2.85
C VAL A 141 -2.00 -12.16 -1.86
N ASP A 142 -2.40 -10.99 -2.36
CA ASP A 142 -3.10 -9.99 -1.57
C ASP A 142 -4.52 -10.48 -1.22
N ALA A 143 -5.01 -10.14 -0.02
CA ALA A 143 -6.39 -10.42 0.36
C ALA A 143 -7.38 -9.67 -0.55
N ILE A 144 -8.53 -10.28 -0.85
CA ILE A 144 -9.59 -9.65 -1.65
C ILE A 144 -10.10 -8.40 -0.92
N LYS A 145 -9.93 -7.23 -1.54
CA LYS A 145 -10.33 -5.94 -0.97
C LYS A 145 -11.75 -5.60 -1.40
N PHE A 146 -12.61 -5.33 -0.42
CA PHE A 146 -13.91 -4.70 -0.66
C PHE A 146 -13.75 -3.18 -0.54
N THR A 147 -13.44 -2.52 -1.65
CA THR A 147 -13.63 -1.06 -1.77
C THR A 147 -15.11 -0.75 -1.99
N LEU A 148 -15.61 0.35 -1.43
CA LEU A 148 -17.03 0.71 -1.47
C LEU A 148 -17.55 0.86 -2.93
N ASP A 149 -16.72 1.34 -3.85
CA ASP A 149 -17.05 1.50 -5.27
C ASP A 149 -16.29 0.54 -6.21
N ASN A 150 -16.85 -0.67 -6.39
CA ASN A 150 -16.34 -1.66 -7.35
C ASN A 150 -16.84 -1.45 -8.80
N THR A 151 -17.52 -0.34 -9.10
CA THR A 151 -18.20 -0.09 -10.38
C THR A 151 -17.27 0.08 -11.58
N LYS A 152 -16.02 0.55 -11.38
CA LYS A 152 -15.08 0.90 -12.47
C LYS A 152 -14.14 -0.22 -12.96
N LYS A 153 -14.28 -1.48 -12.50
CA LYS A 153 -13.51 -2.63 -13.06
C LYS A 153 -14.38 -3.82 -13.45
N LYS A 154 -15.04 -3.69 -14.60
CA LYS A 154 -15.46 -4.82 -15.45
C LYS A 154 -14.61 -4.82 -16.73
N GLU A 155 -13.32 -5.13 -16.61
CA GLU A 155 -12.55 -5.58 -17.77
C GLU A 155 -12.89 -7.05 -18.03
N VAL A 156 -13.27 -7.35 -19.27
CA VAL A 156 -13.83 -8.65 -19.67
C VAL A 156 -12.74 -9.71 -19.64
N PRO A 157 -12.96 -10.89 -19.02
CA PRO A 157 -12.00 -11.98 -19.13
C PRO A 157 -11.92 -12.47 -20.58
N VAL A 158 -10.80 -12.19 -21.24
CA VAL A 158 -10.49 -12.74 -22.55
C VAL A 158 -10.24 -14.24 -22.39
N SER A 159 -11.22 -15.04 -22.80
CA SER A 159 -11.11 -16.50 -22.85
C SER A 159 -10.13 -16.90 -23.95
N VAL A 160 -8.88 -17.19 -23.59
CA VAL A 160 -7.94 -17.83 -24.51
C VAL A 160 -8.31 -19.30 -24.60
N ALA A 161 -8.89 -19.70 -25.73
CA ALA A 161 -9.11 -21.10 -26.04
C ALA A 161 -7.74 -21.78 -26.28
N ALA A 162 -7.51 -22.91 -25.61
CA ALA A 162 -6.40 -23.81 -25.89
C ALA A 162 -7.00 -25.17 -26.28
N GLU A 163 -6.84 -25.55 -27.54
CA GLU A 163 -7.24 -26.86 -28.05
C GLU A 163 -6.27 -27.94 -27.54
N ALA A 164 -6.82 -29.03 -27.02
CA ALA A 164 -6.09 -30.29 -26.80
C ALA A 164 -7.09 -31.46 -26.77
N GLU A 165 -7.31 -32.11 -27.91
CA GLU A 165 -7.94 -33.44 -27.94
C GLU A 165 -6.94 -34.49 -27.43
N VAL A 166 -7.33 -35.35 -26.46
CA VAL A 166 -7.17 -36.81 -26.59
C VAL A 166 -8.18 -37.59 -25.72
N LEU A 167 -9.08 -38.32 -26.38
CA LEU A 167 -9.74 -39.60 -26.03
C LEU A 167 -10.27 -39.95 -24.60
N ALA A 168 -11.60 -40.05 -24.55
CA ALA A 168 -12.41 -41.22 -24.11
C ALA A 168 -12.52 -41.64 -22.61
N ALA A 169 -13.72 -41.44 -22.03
CA ALA A 169 -14.53 -42.50 -21.38
C ALA A 169 -15.97 -42.04 -20.98
N THR A 170 -16.99 -42.64 -21.61
CA THR A 170 -18.31 -43.07 -21.06
C THR A 170 -19.22 -42.09 -20.24
N THR A 171 -20.37 -41.74 -20.82
CA THR A 171 -21.62 -41.26 -20.13
C THR A 171 -22.56 -42.46 -19.83
N PRO A 172 -23.54 -42.41 -18.88
CA PRO A 172 -24.69 -41.48 -18.77
C PRO A 172 -25.02 -41.04 -17.31
N ASP A 173 -26.08 -40.32 -16.90
CA ASP A 173 -27.23 -39.62 -17.56
C ASP A 173 -27.70 -38.44 -16.66
N PRO A 174 -28.56 -37.48 -17.11
CA PRO A 174 -28.83 -36.24 -16.36
C PRO A 174 -30.15 -36.24 -15.56
N LYS A 175 -30.18 -35.60 -14.37
CA LYS A 175 -31.42 -35.09 -13.74
C LYS A 175 -31.25 -33.78 -12.96
N ALA A 176 -32.04 -32.78 -13.39
CA ALA A 176 -32.74 -31.75 -12.62
C ALA A 176 -31.99 -30.91 -11.54
N ALA A 177 -31.84 -29.60 -11.84
CA ALA A 177 -32.32 -28.53 -10.95
C ALA A 177 -32.45 -27.20 -11.74
N GLU A 178 -33.54 -26.49 -11.50
CA GLU A 178 -34.12 -25.38 -12.28
C GLU A 178 -33.28 -24.08 -12.32
N ALA A 179 -33.44 -23.31 -13.40
CA ALA A 179 -32.86 -21.98 -13.54
C ALA A 179 -33.77 -20.89 -12.93
N ILE A 180 -33.30 -20.20 -11.89
CA ILE A 180 -33.97 -19.02 -11.33
C ILE A 180 -33.51 -17.76 -12.07
N GLN A 181 -34.40 -17.15 -12.86
CA GLN A 181 -34.14 -15.86 -13.49
C GLN A 181 -34.41 -14.71 -12.52
N VAL A 182 -33.37 -14.03 -12.05
CA VAL A 182 -33.52 -12.76 -11.32
C VAL A 182 -33.49 -11.60 -12.31
N LYS A 183 -34.64 -10.97 -12.52
CA LYS A 183 -34.74 -9.71 -13.27
C LYS A 183 -34.22 -8.57 -12.42
N THR A 184 -33.21 -7.84 -12.89
CA THR A 184 -32.75 -6.59 -12.28
C THR A 184 -33.21 -5.39 -13.11
N SER A 185 -33.97 -4.48 -12.49
CA SER A 185 -34.28 -3.18 -13.06
C SER A 185 -33.12 -2.20 -12.81
N PRO A 186 -32.73 -1.35 -13.78
CA PRO A 186 -31.64 -0.41 -13.57
C PRO A 186 -32.09 0.75 -12.68
N VAL A 187 -31.36 0.99 -11.58
CA VAL A 187 -31.45 2.24 -10.82
C VAL A 187 -30.47 3.23 -11.44
N GLN A 188 -30.98 4.37 -11.90
CA GLN A 188 -30.15 5.50 -12.33
C GLN A 188 -29.58 6.20 -11.09
N GLY A 189 -28.27 6.10 -10.88
CA GLY A 189 -27.53 6.86 -9.87
C GLY A 189 -26.70 7.94 -10.55
N ALA A 190 -26.86 9.20 -10.13
CA ALA A 190 -26.19 10.33 -10.74
C ALA A 190 -24.67 10.31 -10.49
N GLU A 191 -23.91 10.76 -11.49
CA GLU A 191 -22.47 10.97 -11.34
C GLU A 191 -22.21 12.15 -10.40
N ALA A 192 -21.63 11.88 -9.24
CA ALA A 192 -21.13 12.93 -8.36
C ALA A 192 -19.86 13.52 -8.99
N ASN A 193 -19.95 14.75 -9.49
CA ASN A 193 -18.79 15.52 -9.91
C ASN A 193 -18.02 15.98 -8.67
N VAL A 194 -16.97 15.24 -8.30
CA VAL A 194 -16.09 15.58 -7.18
C VAL A 194 -14.85 16.28 -7.74
N GLU A 195 -14.77 17.59 -7.55
CA GLU A 195 -13.60 18.37 -7.94
C GLU A 195 -12.43 18.10 -6.96
N PRO A 196 -11.16 18.10 -7.43
CA PRO A 196 -10.01 17.84 -6.58
C PRO A 196 -9.81 18.97 -5.55
N MET A 197 -9.45 18.61 -4.32
CA MET A 197 -9.28 19.56 -3.22
C MET A 197 -8.17 20.57 -3.52
N THR A 198 -8.45 21.86 -3.28
CA THR A 198 -7.47 22.91 -3.51
C THR A 198 -6.43 23.02 -2.38
N PRO A 199 -5.21 23.54 -2.66
CA PRO A 199 -4.21 23.82 -1.63
C PRO A 199 -4.68 24.81 -0.55
N GLU A 200 -5.63 25.70 -0.88
CA GLU A 200 -6.17 26.70 0.04
C GLU A 200 -7.14 26.06 1.04
N GLU A 201 -8.00 25.14 0.59
CA GLU A 201 -8.88 24.34 1.46
C GLU A 201 -8.08 23.44 2.41
N MET A 202 -7.05 22.75 1.90
CA MET A 202 -6.16 21.98 2.78
C MET A 202 -5.44 22.87 3.81
N LYS A 203 -4.97 24.05 3.41
CA LYS A 203 -4.33 24.99 4.34
C LYS A 203 -5.32 25.53 5.38
N ALA A 204 -6.59 25.75 5.01
CA ALA A 204 -7.64 26.13 5.93
C ALA A 204 -7.94 25.01 6.94
N LEU A 205 -8.09 23.75 6.48
CA LEU A 205 -8.30 22.58 7.34
C LEU A 205 -7.13 22.37 8.33
N ILE A 206 -5.88 22.50 7.87
CA ILE A 206 -4.69 22.40 8.73
C ILE A 206 -4.65 23.56 9.75
N ALA A 207 -5.02 24.78 9.36
CA ALA A 207 -5.06 25.92 10.27
C ALA A 207 -6.18 25.81 11.31
N GLN A 208 -7.34 25.27 10.91
CA GLN A 208 -8.48 25.03 11.78
C GLN A 208 -8.16 23.93 12.80
N ALA A 209 -7.58 22.82 12.37
CA ALA A 209 -7.14 21.76 13.28
C ALA A 209 -6.05 22.19 14.27
N LYS A 210 -5.16 23.12 13.88
CA LYS A 210 -4.20 23.75 14.81
C LYS A 210 -4.83 24.73 15.79
N ALA A 211 -6.04 25.21 15.51
CA ALA A 211 -6.84 25.95 16.50
C ALA A 211 -7.60 24.99 17.43
N ASP A 212 -7.99 23.83 16.92
CA ASP A 212 -8.66 22.74 17.63
C ASP A 212 -7.69 21.75 18.33
N GLU A 213 -6.43 22.16 18.58
CA GLU A 213 -5.30 21.37 19.14
C GLU A 213 -5.52 20.87 20.60
N ALA A 214 -6.77 20.83 21.07
CA ALA A 214 -7.21 20.07 22.24
C ALA A 214 -7.66 18.63 21.90
N ASP A 215 -8.10 18.35 20.66
CA ASP A 215 -8.58 17.03 20.19
C ASP A 215 -7.98 16.64 18.83
N ASP A 216 -6.70 16.27 18.84
CA ASP A 216 -5.81 15.96 17.70
C ASP A 216 -6.15 14.66 16.91
N ASP A 217 -7.42 14.23 16.93
CA ASP A 217 -7.89 12.95 16.35
C ASP A 217 -8.79 13.13 15.10
N CYS A 218 -9.20 14.35 14.75
CA CYS A 218 -10.23 14.59 13.72
C CYS A 218 -9.69 14.75 12.26
N LEU A 219 -8.42 15.11 12.05
CA LEU A 219 -7.88 15.38 10.69
C LEU A 219 -7.58 14.14 9.84
N MET A 220 -7.47 12.96 10.44
CA MET A 220 -7.01 11.76 9.75
C MET A 220 -8.13 10.95 9.07
N CYS A 221 -9.34 11.51 9.03
CA CYS A 221 -10.52 10.91 8.40
C CYS A 221 -11.19 11.91 7.44
N GLY A 222 -10.60 12.05 6.26
CA GLY A 222 -11.10 12.92 5.19
C GLY A 222 -12.51 12.53 4.72
N SER A 223 -13.49 13.27 5.27
CA SER A 223 -14.89 13.38 4.87
C SER A 223 -15.10 14.71 4.16
#